data_AF-A0A6I7ZEL2-F1
#
_entry.id   AF-A0A6I7ZEL2-F1
#
_cell.length_a   1.000
_cell.length_b   1.000
_cell.length_c   1.000
_cell.angle_alpha   90.00
_cell.angle_beta   90.00
_cell.angle_gamma   90.00
#
_symmetry.space_group_name_H-M   'P 1'
#
loop_
_entity.id
_entity.type
_entity.pdbx_description
1 polymer ?
#
loop_
_entity_poly.entity_id
_entity_poly.type
_entity_poly.pdbx_seq_one_letter_code
_entity_poly.pdbx_strand_id
1 'polypeptide(L)'
;MRGIREDFFQEKTKKIIIISLVVLLVVVSFYSFKSVHYADRLLPKTKVNSINVGGLTLEQANKKINAELTEAPFEIHLGSTIWKQFKRSELGWQTDHLEELSKIKQNQKPFAWGITSLFGSQYDLPNIYDQSKVDQLIDSLGTVLLQTNAARVPTKNATIEWQEDHFVIVPEKQGDTFDVEAVKTALKKYLENGEDSLDTEDYYAQPVLTKEDSTLKKLKTKMNQLAKLKAVYTIGGKQLTIPPQELSSWLTTNEKAEVLLKQDQVTAFVTKLNEENNTKENPTSFNSTLRGTVSVPAGLYNWTIDIPSEVKELSAQILKGENFNRVPKVVSDVENIQTSIGNTYVEVDLQNQHMWYYKEGKLQFETDIVSGKPSTPTPPGLNYVRSKSMDQVLRGLNDDGSKYASPVRYWMPIDDTGVGIHDSDWQYAYGGDLWLYRGSHGCINTPPAKMAELYPMLDEGTPVLVF
;
A
#
# COMPACT_ATOMS: atom_id res chain seq x y z
N MET A 1 73.16 -88.75 -3.11
CA MET A 1 71.83 -88.32 -3.59
C MET A 1 71.77 -86.78 -3.71
N ARG A 2 72.53 -86.16 -4.62
CA ARG A 2 72.60 -84.68 -4.74
C ARG A 2 72.30 -84.13 -6.14
N GLY A 3 71.88 -84.98 -7.09
CA GLY A 3 71.50 -84.59 -8.46
C GLY A 3 69.99 -84.63 -8.75
N ILE A 4 69.14 -85.05 -7.81
CA ILE A 4 67.68 -85.22 -8.06
C ILE A 4 66.87 -84.00 -7.56
N ARG A 5 67.44 -83.15 -6.69
CA ARG A 5 66.74 -82.01 -6.10
C ARG A 5 66.81 -80.70 -6.90
N GLU A 6 67.84 -80.48 -7.70
CA GLU A 6 67.94 -79.28 -8.57
C GLU A 6 67.07 -79.38 -9.83
N ASP A 7 67.00 -80.56 -10.45
CA ASP A 7 66.18 -80.80 -11.64
C ASP A 7 64.66 -80.74 -11.33
N PHE A 8 64.25 -81.21 -10.15
CA PHE A 8 62.85 -81.20 -9.72
C PHE A 8 62.31 -79.77 -9.46
N PHE A 9 63.16 -78.85 -8.99
CA PHE A 9 62.81 -77.44 -8.81
C PHE A 9 62.81 -76.67 -10.13
N GLN A 10 63.73 -76.96 -11.06
CA GLN A 10 63.67 -76.39 -12.41
C GLN A 10 62.42 -76.86 -13.19
N GLU A 11 62.05 -78.13 -13.10
CA GLU A 11 60.83 -78.65 -13.74
C GLU A 11 59.55 -78.02 -13.19
N LYS A 12 59.43 -77.89 -11.85
CA LYS A 12 58.27 -77.22 -11.23
C LYS A 12 58.18 -75.74 -11.58
N THR A 13 59.32 -75.04 -11.62
CA THR A 13 59.37 -73.62 -12.01
C THR A 13 59.04 -73.44 -13.48
N LYS A 14 59.53 -74.33 -14.38
CA LYS A 14 59.14 -74.37 -15.80
C LYS A 14 57.65 -74.67 -15.98
N LYS A 15 57.08 -75.63 -15.24
CA LYS A 15 55.63 -75.94 -15.27
C LYS A 15 54.79 -74.76 -14.78
N ILE A 16 55.19 -74.07 -13.71
CA ILE A 16 54.50 -72.86 -13.22
C ILE A 16 54.61 -71.72 -14.24
N ILE A 17 55.77 -71.50 -14.85
CA ILE A 17 55.94 -70.49 -15.92
C ILE A 17 55.06 -70.82 -17.12
N ILE A 18 55.02 -72.09 -17.56
CA ILE A 18 54.16 -72.53 -18.67
C ILE A 18 52.68 -72.34 -18.31
N ILE A 19 52.23 -72.71 -17.10
CA ILE A 19 50.85 -72.50 -16.66
C ILE A 19 50.53 -71.01 -16.60
N SER A 20 51.40 -70.17 -16.03
CA SER A 20 51.22 -68.72 -16.00
C SER A 20 51.19 -68.09 -17.39
N LEU A 21 52.02 -68.56 -18.33
CA LEU A 21 52.00 -68.12 -19.72
C LEU A 21 50.72 -68.56 -20.44
N VAL A 22 50.24 -69.78 -20.18
CA VAL A 22 48.96 -70.26 -20.73
C VAL A 22 47.80 -69.45 -20.17
N VAL A 23 47.78 -69.18 -18.86
CA VAL A 23 46.76 -68.33 -18.23
C VAL A 23 46.83 -66.90 -18.77
N LEU A 24 48.02 -66.32 -18.88
CA LEU A 24 48.21 -65.00 -19.48
C LEU A 24 47.71 -64.98 -20.92
N LEU A 25 48.03 -66.00 -21.70
CA LEU A 25 47.57 -66.14 -23.08
C LEU A 25 46.04 -66.22 -23.14
N VAL A 26 45.41 -67.02 -22.27
CA VAL A 26 43.93 -67.10 -22.18
C VAL A 26 43.33 -65.75 -21.79
N VAL A 27 43.90 -65.04 -20.82
CA VAL A 27 43.43 -63.72 -20.39
C VAL A 27 43.58 -62.69 -21.50
N VAL A 28 44.72 -62.65 -22.19
CA VAL A 28 44.98 -61.74 -23.31
C VAL A 28 44.09 -62.07 -24.50
N SER A 29 43.91 -63.36 -24.83
CA SER A 29 42.99 -63.82 -25.87
C SER A 29 41.55 -63.45 -25.56
N PHE A 30 41.09 -63.65 -24.32
CA PHE A 30 39.76 -63.24 -23.89
C PHE A 30 39.59 -61.72 -23.94
N TYR A 31 40.58 -60.97 -23.45
CA TYR A 31 40.56 -59.51 -23.47
C TYR A 31 40.53 -58.94 -24.88
N SER A 32 41.31 -59.53 -25.79
CA SER A 32 41.37 -59.14 -27.19
C SER A 32 40.07 -59.51 -27.91
N PHE A 33 39.51 -60.71 -27.65
CA PHE A 33 38.20 -61.12 -28.17
C PHE A 33 37.09 -60.16 -27.74
N LYS A 34 37.05 -59.77 -26.46
CA LYS A 34 36.10 -58.76 -25.96
C LYS A 34 36.36 -57.38 -26.56
N SER A 35 37.62 -57.00 -26.80
CA SER A 35 37.96 -55.73 -27.48
C SER A 35 37.48 -55.72 -28.93
N VAL A 36 37.56 -56.85 -29.65
CA VAL A 36 36.97 -57.00 -31.00
C VAL A 36 35.44 -56.96 -30.93
N HIS A 37 34.82 -57.57 -29.93
CA HIS A 37 33.37 -57.49 -29.72
C HIS A 37 32.87 -56.06 -29.45
N TYR A 38 33.69 -55.18 -28.86
CA TYR A 38 33.35 -53.76 -28.69
C TYR A 38 33.91 -52.87 -29.81
N ALA A 39 34.46 -53.44 -30.88
CA ALA A 39 34.82 -52.65 -32.06
C ALA A 39 33.57 -52.18 -32.82
N ASP A 40 32.50 -53.00 -32.84
CA ASP A 40 31.23 -52.67 -33.48
C ASP A 40 30.13 -52.22 -32.50
N ARG A 41 30.35 -52.35 -31.18
CA ARG A 41 29.36 -52.09 -30.11
C ARG A 41 29.79 -50.97 -29.16
N LEU A 42 28.81 -50.32 -28.53
CA LEU A 42 29.06 -49.37 -27.43
C LEU A 42 29.65 -50.11 -26.22
N LEU A 43 30.55 -49.44 -25.50
CA LEU A 43 31.21 -50.01 -24.33
C LEU A 43 30.20 -50.36 -23.21
N PRO A 44 30.52 -51.31 -22.32
CA PRO A 44 29.66 -51.69 -21.20
C PRO A 44 29.23 -50.51 -20.35
N LYS A 45 28.02 -50.57 -19.78
CA LYS A 45 27.47 -49.54 -18.89
C LYS A 45 27.43 -48.13 -19.51
N THR A 46 27.42 -48.02 -20.84
CA THR A 46 27.11 -46.77 -21.52
C THR A 46 25.62 -46.48 -21.39
N LYS A 47 25.26 -45.32 -20.86
CA LYS A 47 23.91 -44.79 -20.82
C LYS A 47 23.78 -43.58 -21.74
N VAL A 48 22.66 -43.49 -22.42
CA VAL A 48 22.24 -42.32 -23.19
C VAL A 48 20.95 -41.81 -22.58
N ASN A 49 20.93 -40.57 -22.11
CA ASN A 49 20.02 -40.07 -21.09
C ASN A 49 20.01 -41.04 -19.90
N SER A 50 18.87 -41.71 -19.64
CA SER A 50 18.73 -42.75 -18.60
C SER A 50 18.78 -44.19 -19.12
N ILE A 51 18.87 -44.39 -20.44
CA ILE A 51 18.73 -45.69 -21.10
C ILE A 51 20.08 -46.38 -21.26
N ASN A 52 20.22 -47.60 -20.74
CA ASN A 52 21.44 -48.39 -20.89
C ASN A 52 21.55 -49.00 -22.30
N VAL A 53 22.53 -48.52 -23.06
CA VAL A 53 22.83 -48.96 -24.44
C VAL A 53 24.17 -49.69 -24.56
N GLY A 54 24.85 -49.95 -23.44
CA GLY A 54 26.13 -50.65 -23.45
C GLY A 54 26.03 -52.08 -24.01
N GLY A 55 26.99 -52.46 -24.86
CA GLY A 55 27.01 -53.75 -25.55
C GLY A 55 26.10 -53.84 -26.79
N LEU A 56 25.37 -52.78 -27.13
CA LEU A 56 24.55 -52.73 -28.33
C LEU A 56 25.35 -52.18 -29.52
N THR A 57 25.02 -52.61 -30.74
CA THR A 57 25.43 -51.91 -31.95
C THR A 57 24.72 -50.55 -32.04
N LEU A 58 25.17 -49.65 -32.91
CA LEU A 58 24.53 -48.33 -33.07
C LEU A 58 23.05 -48.45 -33.44
N GLU A 59 22.70 -49.36 -34.36
CA GLU A 59 21.31 -49.63 -34.74
C GLU A 59 20.47 -50.20 -33.59
N GLN A 60 21.04 -51.13 -32.82
CA GLN A 60 20.36 -51.71 -31.66
C GLN A 60 20.15 -50.66 -30.56
N ALA A 61 21.14 -49.79 -30.33
CA ALA A 61 21.05 -48.68 -29.39
C ALA A 61 19.98 -47.66 -29.84
N ASN A 62 19.99 -47.26 -31.12
CA ASN A 62 18.98 -46.36 -31.67
C ASN A 62 17.56 -46.94 -31.52
N LYS A 63 17.37 -48.21 -31.88
CA LYS A 63 16.08 -48.90 -31.72
C LYS A 63 15.63 -48.94 -30.27
N LYS A 64 16.56 -49.21 -29.34
CA LYS A 64 16.26 -49.25 -27.91
C LYS A 64 15.89 -47.88 -27.35
N ILE A 65 16.65 -46.83 -27.70
CA ILE A 65 16.36 -45.45 -27.30
C ILE A 65 14.97 -45.05 -27.80
N ASN A 66 14.66 -45.31 -29.07
CA ASN A 66 13.33 -45.03 -29.59
C ASN A 66 12.24 -45.78 -28.83
N ALA A 67 12.42 -47.07 -28.54
CA ALA A 67 11.42 -47.85 -27.84
C ALA A 67 11.17 -47.39 -26.39
N GLU A 68 12.23 -47.01 -25.67
CA GLU A 68 12.17 -46.66 -24.24
C GLU A 68 12.01 -45.16 -23.98
N LEU A 69 12.22 -44.28 -24.96
CA LEU A 69 12.09 -42.81 -24.81
C LEU A 69 11.05 -42.21 -25.77
N THR A 70 11.25 -42.43 -27.06
CA THR A 70 10.51 -41.70 -28.11
C THR A 70 9.12 -42.27 -28.35
N GLU A 71 9.00 -43.60 -28.28
CA GLU A 71 7.78 -44.40 -28.48
C GLU A 71 7.16 -44.89 -27.17
N ALA A 72 7.85 -44.72 -26.04
CA ALA A 72 7.29 -44.98 -24.73
C ALA A 72 6.15 -43.99 -24.43
N PRO A 73 5.08 -44.43 -23.74
CA PRO A 73 3.99 -43.55 -23.36
C PRO A 73 4.45 -42.54 -22.32
N PHE A 74 4.12 -41.27 -22.54
CA PHE A 74 4.21 -40.20 -21.55
C PHE A 74 2.81 -39.88 -21.03
N GLU A 75 2.63 -39.82 -19.72
CA GLU A 75 1.34 -39.57 -19.08
C GLU A 75 1.33 -38.25 -18.29
N ILE A 76 0.30 -37.42 -18.52
CA ILE A 76 0.03 -36.24 -17.69
C ILE A 76 -1.17 -36.56 -16.82
N HIS A 77 -0.95 -36.58 -15.51
CA HIS A 77 -1.96 -36.86 -14.50
C HIS A 77 -2.56 -35.56 -13.96
N LEU A 78 -3.89 -35.47 -14.00
CA LEU A 78 -4.67 -34.41 -13.39
C LEU A 78 -5.43 -34.99 -12.20
N GLY A 79 -4.77 -35.02 -11.04
CA GLY A 79 -5.25 -35.80 -9.90
C GLY A 79 -5.17 -37.29 -10.19
N SER A 80 -6.23 -38.03 -9.87
CA SER A 80 -6.27 -39.48 -10.08
C SER A 80 -6.56 -39.91 -11.53
N THR A 81 -6.67 -38.98 -12.48
CA THR A 81 -7.00 -39.29 -13.88
C THR A 81 -5.86 -38.95 -14.82
N ILE A 82 -5.66 -39.78 -15.84
CA ILE A 82 -4.76 -39.47 -16.94
C ILE A 82 -5.49 -38.46 -17.84
N TRP A 83 -5.04 -37.22 -17.83
CA TRP A 83 -5.60 -36.18 -18.69
C TRP A 83 -5.22 -36.43 -20.15
N LYS A 84 -3.95 -36.79 -20.38
CA LYS A 84 -3.44 -37.06 -21.72
C LYS A 84 -2.31 -38.08 -21.66
N GLN A 85 -2.30 -38.97 -22.64
CA GLN A 85 -1.24 -39.92 -22.90
C GLN A 85 -0.82 -39.79 -24.37
N PHE A 86 0.48 -39.74 -24.62
CA PHE A 86 1.03 -39.59 -25.97
C PHE A 86 2.46 -40.12 -26.03
N LYS A 87 2.99 -40.26 -27.24
CA LYS A 87 4.41 -40.54 -27.47
C LYS A 87 5.17 -39.28 -27.86
N ARG A 88 6.46 -39.19 -27.53
CA ARG A 88 7.28 -38.03 -27.93
C ARG A 88 7.42 -37.90 -29.45
N SER A 89 7.34 -39.00 -30.20
CA SER A 89 7.30 -38.96 -31.68
C SER A 89 6.10 -38.18 -32.22
N GLU A 90 4.96 -38.17 -31.52
CA GLU A 90 3.79 -37.37 -31.93
C GLU A 90 4.06 -35.88 -31.85
N LEU A 91 4.90 -35.47 -30.88
CA LEU A 91 5.43 -34.12 -30.71
C LEU A 91 6.65 -33.82 -31.61
N GLY A 92 7.02 -34.75 -32.48
CA GLY A 92 8.10 -34.56 -33.46
C GLY A 92 9.51 -34.75 -32.89
N TRP A 93 9.68 -35.43 -31.74
CA TRP A 93 11.03 -35.81 -31.30
C TRP A 93 11.74 -36.64 -32.36
N GLN A 94 13.03 -36.36 -32.55
CA GLN A 94 13.89 -37.11 -33.46
C GLN A 94 13.93 -38.60 -33.09
N THR A 95 13.87 -39.45 -34.11
CA THR A 95 13.93 -40.93 -33.97
C THR A 95 15.20 -41.54 -34.56
N ASP A 96 16.04 -40.74 -35.21
CA ASP A 96 17.33 -41.20 -35.74
C ASP A 96 18.46 -40.52 -34.98
N HIS A 97 19.11 -41.27 -34.10
CA HIS A 97 20.23 -40.83 -33.28
C HIS A 97 21.57 -41.42 -33.75
N LEU A 98 21.63 -41.98 -34.96
CA LEU A 98 22.81 -42.71 -35.44
C LEU A 98 24.04 -41.80 -35.53
N GLU A 99 23.87 -40.53 -35.88
CA GLU A 99 24.98 -39.58 -35.95
C GLU A 99 25.58 -39.30 -34.56
N GLU A 100 24.73 -39.05 -33.57
CA GLU A 100 25.11 -38.82 -32.17
C GLU A 100 25.75 -40.07 -31.55
N LEU A 101 25.13 -41.23 -31.76
CA LEU A 101 25.66 -42.51 -31.28
C LEU A 101 27.00 -42.86 -31.95
N SER A 102 27.18 -42.48 -33.22
CA SER A 102 28.47 -42.61 -33.93
C SER A 102 29.54 -41.73 -33.29
N LYS A 103 29.22 -40.47 -32.96
CA LYS A 103 30.15 -39.57 -32.24
C LYS A 103 30.55 -40.14 -30.87
N ILE A 104 29.58 -40.68 -30.12
CA ILE A 104 29.85 -41.36 -28.84
C ILE A 104 30.80 -42.54 -29.05
N LYS A 105 30.52 -43.41 -30.04
CA LYS A 105 31.35 -44.59 -30.33
C LYS A 105 32.76 -44.23 -30.79
N GLN A 106 32.94 -43.20 -31.61
CA GLN A 106 34.27 -42.74 -32.06
C GLN A 106 35.15 -42.28 -30.89
N ASN A 107 34.53 -41.71 -29.85
CA ASN A 107 35.23 -41.33 -28.63
C ASN A 107 35.57 -42.54 -27.72
N GLN A 108 34.85 -43.66 -27.88
CA GLN A 108 35.08 -44.88 -27.12
C GLN A 108 36.22 -45.71 -27.73
N LYS A 109 37.25 -46.00 -26.94
CA LYS A 109 38.32 -46.92 -27.35
C LYS A 109 37.89 -48.36 -27.02
N PRO A 110 37.84 -49.30 -27.99
CA PRO A 110 37.39 -50.68 -27.72
C PRO A 110 38.19 -51.38 -26.62
N PHE A 111 39.50 -51.12 -26.53
CA PHE A 111 40.37 -51.65 -25.49
C PHE A 111 40.10 -51.09 -24.08
N ALA A 112 39.27 -50.06 -23.92
CA ALA A 112 38.92 -49.49 -22.62
C ALA A 112 37.75 -50.21 -21.93
N TRP A 113 37.19 -51.26 -22.55
CA TRP A 113 35.99 -51.96 -22.07
C TRP A 113 36.09 -52.46 -20.62
N GLY A 114 37.28 -52.84 -20.15
CA GLY A 114 37.49 -53.29 -18.76
C GLY A 114 37.29 -52.16 -17.74
N ILE A 115 37.74 -50.94 -18.06
CA ILE A 115 37.62 -49.76 -17.20
C ILE A 115 36.18 -49.24 -17.21
N THR A 116 35.55 -49.14 -18.39
CA THR A 116 34.15 -48.70 -18.50
C THR A 116 33.18 -49.70 -17.89
N SER A 117 33.51 -50.99 -17.86
CA SER A 117 32.72 -51.99 -17.13
C SER A 117 32.69 -51.75 -15.61
N LEU A 118 33.67 -51.03 -15.06
CA LEU A 118 33.66 -50.62 -13.64
C LEU A 118 32.88 -49.32 -13.44
N PHE A 119 33.20 -48.27 -14.21
CA PHE A 119 32.73 -46.89 -13.94
C PHE A 119 31.56 -46.41 -14.80
N GLY A 120 31.29 -47.04 -15.95
CA GLY A 120 30.26 -46.61 -16.90
C GLY A 120 30.56 -45.29 -17.61
N SER A 121 29.63 -44.86 -18.46
CA SER A 121 29.68 -43.55 -19.13
C SER A 121 28.25 -43.08 -19.39
N GLN A 122 28.00 -41.78 -19.27
CA GLN A 122 26.68 -41.18 -19.50
C GLN A 122 26.81 -40.07 -20.53
N TYR A 123 25.85 -40.03 -21.45
CA TYR A 123 25.76 -39.06 -22.53
C TYR A 123 24.31 -38.60 -22.64
N ASP A 124 24.08 -37.37 -23.05
CA ASP A 124 22.73 -36.86 -23.33
C ASP A 124 22.57 -36.62 -24.83
N LEU A 125 21.37 -36.91 -25.34
CA LEU A 125 21.02 -36.58 -26.72
C LEU A 125 20.55 -35.13 -26.83
N PRO A 126 20.76 -34.48 -27.99
CA PRO A 126 20.16 -33.18 -28.25
C PRO A 126 18.63 -33.30 -28.27
N ASN A 127 17.95 -32.35 -27.65
CA ASN A 127 16.50 -32.26 -27.67
C ASN A 127 16.03 -31.59 -28.97
N ILE A 128 15.82 -32.40 -30.01
CA ILE A 128 15.32 -31.97 -31.32
C ILE A 128 13.88 -32.42 -31.47
N TYR A 129 12.96 -31.47 -31.56
CA TYR A 129 11.51 -31.70 -31.64
C TYR A 129 10.76 -30.54 -32.32
N ASP A 130 9.46 -30.73 -32.59
CA ASP A 130 8.59 -29.67 -33.09
C ASP A 130 8.15 -28.76 -31.94
N GLN A 131 8.80 -27.60 -31.83
CA GLN A 131 8.51 -26.63 -30.76
C GLN A 131 7.04 -26.20 -30.75
N SER A 132 6.41 -26.06 -31.91
CA SER A 132 5.01 -25.63 -31.98
C SER A 132 4.06 -26.65 -31.34
N LYS A 133 4.31 -27.94 -31.54
CA LYS A 133 3.49 -29.00 -30.91
C LYS A 133 3.67 -29.06 -29.40
N VAL A 134 4.89 -28.84 -28.91
CA VAL A 134 5.20 -28.79 -27.48
C VAL A 134 4.52 -27.60 -26.83
N ASP A 135 4.65 -26.42 -27.43
CA ASP A 135 4.02 -25.19 -26.93
C ASP A 135 2.49 -25.34 -26.91
N GLN A 136 1.88 -25.90 -27.97
CA GLN A 136 0.44 -26.21 -28.00
C GLN A 136 0.01 -27.16 -26.88
N LEU A 137 0.81 -28.18 -26.56
CA LEU A 137 0.54 -29.10 -25.46
C LEU A 137 0.59 -28.37 -24.12
N ILE A 138 1.64 -27.57 -23.90
CA ILE A 138 1.85 -26.78 -22.67
C ILE A 138 0.71 -25.78 -22.47
N ASP A 139 0.29 -25.08 -23.52
CA ASP A 139 -0.80 -24.11 -23.48
C ASP A 139 -2.16 -24.79 -23.26
N SER A 140 -2.38 -25.95 -23.89
CA SER A 140 -3.58 -26.76 -23.66
C SER A 140 -3.66 -27.21 -22.20
N LEU A 141 -2.54 -27.67 -21.62
CA LEU A 141 -2.48 -28.03 -20.20
C LEU A 141 -2.74 -26.80 -19.33
N GLY A 142 -2.10 -25.66 -19.62
CA GLY A 142 -2.32 -24.42 -18.89
C GLY A 142 -3.78 -23.97 -18.86
N THR A 143 -4.48 -24.09 -20.00
CA THR A 143 -5.90 -23.77 -20.11
C THR A 143 -6.76 -24.69 -19.23
N VAL A 144 -6.47 -26.00 -19.25
CA VAL A 144 -7.19 -26.98 -18.43
C VAL A 144 -6.94 -26.73 -16.94
N LEU A 145 -5.71 -26.40 -16.55
CA LEU A 145 -5.38 -26.06 -15.16
C LEU A 145 -6.07 -24.79 -14.69
N LEU A 146 -6.15 -23.75 -15.53
CA LEU A 146 -6.89 -22.52 -15.22
C LEU A 146 -8.38 -22.79 -15.02
N GLN A 147 -8.99 -23.61 -15.89
CA GLN A 147 -10.38 -24.02 -15.74
C GLN A 147 -10.59 -24.85 -14.46
N THR A 148 -9.66 -25.75 -14.16
CA THR A 148 -9.70 -26.58 -12.95
C THR A 148 -9.57 -25.73 -11.68
N ASN A 149 -8.70 -24.72 -11.70
CA ASN A 149 -8.50 -23.79 -10.59
C ASN A 149 -9.75 -22.98 -10.25
N ALA A 150 -10.68 -22.76 -11.19
CA ALA A 150 -11.91 -22.02 -10.92
C ALA A 150 -12.83 -22.68 -9.89
N ALA A 151 -12.74 -24.01 -9.71
CA ALA A 151 -13.51 -24.77 -8.72
C ALA A 151 -12.70 -25.10 -7.45
N ARG A 152 -11.42 -24.73 -7.41
CA ARG A 152 -10.47 -25.02 -6.32
C ARG A 152 -10.41 -23.85 -5.33
N VAL A 153 -9.96 -24.12 -4.12
CA VAL A 153 -9.73 -23.13 -3.06
C VAL A 153 -8.37 -22.47 -3.31
N PRO A 154 -8.32 -21.13 -3.55
CA PRO A 154 -7.06 -20.45 -3.81
C PRO A 154 -6.20 -20.36 -2.55
N THR A 155 -4.90 -20.52 -2.73
CA THR A 155 -3.91 -20.20 -1.70
C THR A 155 -3.95 -18.71 -1.38
N LYS A 156 -3.99 -18.37 -0.09
CA LYS A 156 -4.04 -16.99 0.39
C LYS A 156 -2.77 -16.65 1.16
N ASN A 157 -2.17 -15.53 0.81
CA ASN A 157 -1.04 -14.95 1.55
C ASN A 157 -1.47 -14.52 2.96
N ALA A 158 -0.48 -14.42 3.86
CA ALA A 158 -0.65 -13.75 5.14
C ALA A 158 -0.96 -12.26 4.92
N THR A 159 -1.85 -11.71 5.75
CA THR A 159 -2.28 -10.31 5.68
C THR A 159 -2.11 -9.63 7.03
N ILE A 160 -2.14 -8.29 7.05
CA ILE A 160 -2.18 -7.52 8.29
C ILE A 160 -3.60 -6.98 8.45
N GLU A 161 -4.21 -7.25 9.60
CA GLU A 161 -5.58 -6.83 9.92
C GLU A 161 -5.62 -6.15 11.28
N TRP A 162 -6.53 -5.17 11.43
CA TRP A 162 -6.83 -4.57 12.72
C TRP A 162 -7.78 -5.49 13.49
N GLN A 163 -7.34 -5.98 14.65
CA GLN A 163 -8.15 -6.83 15.52
C GLN A 163 -8.09 -6.26 16.94
N GLU A 164 -9.26 -6.09 17.55
CA GLU A 164 -9.41 -5.48 18.88
C GLU A 164 -8.84 -4.04 18.91
N ASP A 165 -7.58 -3.88 19.30
CA ASP A 165 -6.89 -2.61 19.52
C ASP A 165 -5.50 -2.52 18.86
N HIS A 166 -5.13 -3.50 18.02
CA HIS A 166 -3.83 -3.51 17.34
C HIS A 166 -3.86 -4.27 16.01
N PHE A 167 -2.88 -4.00 15.16
CA PHE A 167 -2.61 -4.76 13.96
C PHE A 167 -1.93 -6.09 14.30
N VAL A 168 -2.48 -7.17 13.74
CA VAL A 168 -1.95 -8.54 13.82
C VAL A 168 -1.68 -9.08 12.43
N ILE A 169 -0.78 -10.05 12.31
CA ILE A 169 -0.61 -10.80 11.06
C ILE A 169 -1.56 -11.99 11.10
N VAL A 170 -2.50 -12.02 10.18
CA VAL A 170 -3.36 -13.18 9.92
C VAL A 170 -2.57 -14.16 9.06
N PRO A 171 -2.35 -15.40 9.53
CA PRO A 171 -1.56 -16.37 8.78
C PRO A 171 -2.14 -16.68 7.40
N GLU A 172 -1.22 -17.00 6.49
CA GLU A 172 -1.50 -17.58 5.19
C GLU A 172 -2.33 -18.86 5.30
N LYS A 173 -3.12 -19.14 4.26
CA LYS A 173 -3.92 -20.37 4.17
C LYS A 173 -3.56 -21.08 2.87
N GLN A 174 -3.00 -22.27 3.00
CA GLN A 174 -2.73 -23.15 1.86
C GLN A 174 -4.05 -23.57 1.22
N GLY A 175 -4.17 -23.32 -0.08
CA GLY A 175 -5.24 -23.80 -0.93
C GLY A 175 -4.82 -25.02 -1.74
N ASP A 176 -5.64 -25.40 -2.71
CA ASP A 176 -5.43 -26.56 -3.59
C ASP A 176 -5.37 -26.17 -5.08
N THR A 177 -5.37 -24.88 -5.42
CA THR A 177 -5.12 -24.41 -6.78
C THR A 177 -3.70 -24.75 -7.24
N PHE A 178 -3.56 -25.18 -8.49
CA PHE A 178 -2.27 -25.44 -9.13
C PHE A 178 -1.51 -24.16 -9.45
N ASP A 179 -0.19 -24.21 -9.33
CA ASP A 179 0.73 -23.24 -9.92
C ASP A 179 0.92 -23.56 -11.41
N VAL A 180 0.13 -22.90 -12.24
CA VAL A 180 0.07 -23.17 -13.68
C VAL A 180 1.43 -23.01 -14.35
N GLU A 181 2.19 -21.98 -13.99
CA GLU A 181 3.49 -21.73 -14.62
C GLU A 181 4.56 -22.71 -14.13
N ALA A 182 4.51 -23.13 -12.85
CA ALA A 182 5.37 -24.19 -12.36
C ALA A 182 5.10 -25.53 -13.08
N VAL A 183 3.83 -25.90 -13.28
CA VAL A 183 3.46 -27.11 -14.02
C VAL A 183 3.92 -27.04 -15.48
N LYS A 184 3.69 -25.92 -16.19
CA LYS A 184 4.16 -25.74 -17.57
C LYS A 184 5.68 -25.89 -17.68
N THR A 185 6.41 -25.27 -16.76
CA THR A 185 7.87 -25.36 -16.68
C THR A 185 8.33 -26.80 -16.41
N ALA A 186 7.65 -27.50 -15.50
CA ALA A 186 7.92 -28.89 -15.20
C ALA A 186 7.67 -29.81 -16.41
N LEU A 187 6.53 -29.66 -17.09
CA LEU A 187 6.19 -30.45 -18.28
C LEU A 187 7.29 -30.34 -19.34
N LYS A 188 7.70 -29.12 -19.69
CA LYS A 188 8.75 -28.90 -20.69
C LYS A 188 10.04 -29.62 -20.30
N LYS A 189 10.46 -29.45 -19.04
CA LYS A 189 11.67 -30.08 -18.50
C LYS A 189 11.57 -31.61 -18.51
N TYR A 190 10.41 -32.17 -18.18
CA TYR A 190 10.20 -33.63 -18.11
C TYR A 190 10.22 -34.26 -19.50
N LEU A 191 9.65 -33.58 -20.50
CA LEU A 191 9.76 -33.99 -21.89
C LEU A 191 11.21 -34.02 -22.38
N GLU A 192 11.98 -32.99 -22.04
CA GLU A 192 13.39 -32.81 -22.42
C GLU A 192 14.36 -33.75 -21.68
N ASN A 193 14.06 -34.13 -20.44
CA ASN A 193 14.92 -35.01 -19.63
C ASN A 193 14.58 -36.50 -19.79
N GLY A 194 13.49 -36.82 -20.49
CA GLY A 194 13.07 -38.21 -20.70
C GLY A 194 12.36 -38.85 -19.51
N GLU A 195 11.64 -38.08 -18.70
CA GLU A 195 10.76 -38.60 -17.65
C GLU A 195 9.50 -39.25 -18.26
N ASP A 196 8.84 -40.18 -17.59
CA ASP A 196 7.71 -40.90 -18.21
C ASP A 196 6.33 -40.33 -17.84
N SER A 197 6.26 -39.47 -16.82
CA SER A 197 4.99 -38.90 -16.37
C SER A 197 5.16 -37.56 -15.67
N LEU A 198 4.12 -36.75 -15.69
CA LEU A 198 3.97 -35.54 -14.88
C LEU A 198 2.69 -35.65 -14.04
N ASP A 199 2.81 -35.55 -12.72
CA ASP A 199 1.66 -35.37 -11.84
C ASP A 199 1.49 -33.89 -11.48
N THR A 200 0.31 -33.35 -11.76
CA THR A 200 0.00 -31.95 -11.47
C THR A 200 -0.21 -31.68 -9.99
N GLU A 201 -0.57 -32.70 -9.19
CA GLU A 201 -0.76 -32.56 -7.73
C GLU A 201 0.56 -32.34 -6.97
N ASP A 202 1.72 -32.46 -7.62
CA ASP A 202 3.01 -32.06 -7.07
C ASP A 202 3.22 -30.53 -7.09
N TYR A 203 2.34 -29.77 -7.74
CA TYR A 203 2.55 -28.35 -8.06
C TYR A 203 1.39 -27.44 -7.63
N TYR A 204 1.13 -27.37 -6.33
CA TYR A 204 0.19 -26.39 -5.78
C TYR A 204 0.81 -25.01 -5.62
N ALA A 205 -0.01 -23.97 -5.87
CA ALA A 205 0.33 -22.60 -5.55
C ALA A 205 0.67 -22.48 -4.06
N GLN A 206 1.86 -21.95 -3.77
CA GLN A 206 2.35 -21.72 -2.41
C GLN A 206 2.12 -20.26 -2.00
N PRO A 207 1.92 -19.98 -0.70
CA PRO A 207 1.82 -18.61 -0.22
C PRO A 207 3.16 -17.91 -0.41
N VAL A 208 3.13 -16.74 -1.04
CA VAL A 208 4.31 -15.90 -1.26
C VAL A 208 4.69 -15.15 0.02
N LEU A 209 3.67 -14.70 0.77
CA LEU A 209 3.87 -14.06 2.08
C LEU A 209 3.33 -14.96 3.17
N THR A 210 4.17 -15.24 4.16
CA THR A 210 3.82 -16.06 5.32
C THR A 210 3.83 -15.22 6.60
N LYS A 211 3.24 -15.73 7.68
CA LYS A 211 3.27 -15.08 8.99
C LYS A 211 4.69 -14.83 9.51
N GLU A 212 5.66 -15.60 9.01
CA GLU A 212 7.06 -15.47 9.39
C GLU A 212 7.81 -14.41 8.59
N ASP A 213 7.19 -13.87 7.53
CA ASP A 213 7.77 -12.87 6.64
C ASP A 213 8.25 -11.63 7.41
N SER A 214 9.52 -11.30 7.21
CA SER A 214 10.17 -10.20 7.93
C SER A 214 9.63 -8.82 7.55
N THR A 215 9.12 -8.67 6.32
CA THR A 215 8.52 -7.43 5.83
C THR A 215 7.16 -7.21 6.47
N LEU A 216 6.31 -8.23 6.54
CA LEU A 216 5.03 -8.17 7.26
C LEU A 216 5.24 -7.84 8.75
N LYS A 217 6.26 -8.43 9.40
CA LYS A 217 6.58 -8.11 10.81
C LYS A 217 6.98 -6.64 11.00
N LYS A 218 7.78 -6.07 10.08
CA LYS A 218 8.16 -4.65 10.09
C LYS A 218 6.94 -3.75 9.86
N LEU A 219 6.11 -4.08 8.87
CA LEU A 219 4.88 -3.34 8.57
C LEU A 219 3.92 -3.32 9.75
N LYS A 220 3.63 -4.49 10.35
CA LYS A 220 2.79 -4.61 11.55
C LYS A 220 3.29 -3.70 12.67
N THR A 221 4.61 -3.71 12.92
CA THR A 221 5.22 -2.88 13.97
C THR A 221 5.04 -1.39 13.68
N LYS A 222 5.30 -0.96 12.45
CA LYS A 222 5.10 0.44 12.03
C LYS A 222 3.62 0.86 12.14
N MET A 223 2.69 0.04 11.63
CA MET A 223 1.26 0.33 11.70
C MET A 223 0.76 0.43 13.16
N ASN A 224 1.26 -0.44 14.05
CA ASN A 224 0.95 -0.35 15.49
C ASN A 224 1.52 0.88 16.17
N GLN A 225 2.70 1.37 15.75
CA GLN A 225 3.23 2.64 16.23
C GLN A 225 2.34 3.80 15.78
N LEU A 226 1.93 3.81 14.51
CA LEU A 226 1.07 4.86 13.94
C LEU A 226 -0.33 4.86 14.56
N ALA A 227 -0.93 3.69 14.80
CA ALA A 227 -2.26 3.61 15.43
C ALA A 227 -2.31 4.15 16.86
N LYS A 228 -1.15 4.23 17.54
CA LYS A 228 -1.02 4.72 18.92
C LYS A 228 -0.65 6.20 19.01
N LEU A 229 -0.61 6.91 17.89
CA LEU A 229 -0.30 8.34 17.90
C LEU A 229 -1.34 9.11 18.71
N LYS A 230 -0.85 10.01 19.55
CA LYS A 230 -1.66 11.07 20.14
C LYS A 230 -1.81 12.18 19.09
N ALA A 231 -2.79 12.00 18.21
CA ALA A 231 -3.15 12.94 17.15
C ALA A 231 -4.28 13.87 17.65
N VAL A 232 -3.96 15.14 17.87
CA VAL A 232 -4.88 16.14 18.45
C VAL A 232 -5.07 17.32 17.50
N TYR A 233 -6.32 17.75 17.37
CA TYR A 233 -6.72 19.01 16.77
C TYR A 233 -7.05 20.04 17.85
N THR A 234 -6.62 21.28 17.66
CA THR A 234 -7.12 22.45 18.40
C THR A 234 -7.96 23.31 17.46
N ILE A 235 -9.27 23.35 17.69
CA ILE A 235 -10.26 24.05 16.84
C ILE A 235 -11.21 24.83 17.73
N GLY A 236 -11.40 26.12 17.46
CA GLY A 236 -12.26 26.97 18.30
C GLY A 236 -11.79 27.03 19.76
N GLY A 237 -10.49 26.85 20.02
CA GLY A 237 -9.92 26.75 21.37
C GLY A 237 -10.19 25.44 22.10
N LYS A 238 -10.89 24.48 21.49
CA LYS A 238 -11.17 23.15 22.04
C LYS A 238 -10.22 22.10 21.46
N GLN A 239 -9.88 21.09 22.26
CA GLN A 239 -9.09 19.95 21.80
C GLN A 239 -9.99 18.80 21.36
N LEU A 240 -9.75 18.28 20.17
CA LEU A 240 -10.36 17.07 19.63
C LEU A 240 -9.26 16.05 19.37
N THR A 241 -9.34 14.88 20.01
CA THR A 241 -8.38 13.79 19.77
C THR A 241 -8.94 12.86 18.71
N ILE A 242 -8.13 12.52 17.69
CA ILE A 242 -8.49 11.50 16.71
C ILE A 242 -8.45 10.14 17.41
N PRO A 243 -9.57 9.39 17.48
CA PRO A 243 -9.58 8.10 18.17
C PRO A 243 -8.61 7.10 17.53
N PRO A 244 -7.92 6.24 18.29
CA PRO A 244 -7.02 5.21 17.74
C PRO A 244 -7.71 4.29 16.72
N GLN A 245 -8.98 3.94 16.97
CA GLN A 245 -9.78 3.12 16.07
C GLN A 245 -10.02 3.83 14.73
N GLU A 246 -10.36 5.12 14.77
CA GLU A 246 -10.53 5.95 13.57
C GLU A 246 -9.21 6.01 12.79
N LEU A 247 -8.11 6.37 13.46
CA LEU A 247 -6.78 6.45 12.86
C LEU A 247 -6.30 5.10 12.26
N SER A 248 -6.56 3.99 12.96
CA SER A 248 -6.21 2.66 12.48
C SER A 248 -6.98 2.27 11.22
N SER A 249 -8.23 2.72 11.08
CA SER A 249 -9.06 2.39 9.92
C SER A 249 -8.45 2.92 8.62
N TRP A 250 -7.76 4.06 8.71
CA TRP A 250 -7.11 4.75 7.62
C TRP A 250 -5.84 4.04 7.15
N LEU A 251 -5.13 3.32 8.03
CA LEU A 251 -3.85 2.70 7.71
C LEU A 251 -4.02 1.55 6.71
N THR A 252 -3.15 1.52 5.71
CA THR A 252 -3.10 0.48 4.67
C THR A 252 -1.68 0.28 4.18
N THR A 253 -1.46 -0.71 3.31
CA THR A 253 -0.15 -1.02 2.70
C THR A 253 -0.26 -1.12 1.18
N ASN A 254 0.82 -0.80 0.46
CA ASN A 254 0.92 -1.02 -0.99
C ASN A 254 1.77 -2.26 -1.34
N GLU A 255 1.84 -2.59 -2.64
CA GLU A 255 2.64 -3.69 -3.19
C GLU A 255 4.15 -3.54 -2.95
N LYS A 256 4.62 -2.31 -2.67
CA LYS A 256 6.03 -2.01 -2.35
C LYS A 256 6.36 -2.13 -0.86
N ALA A 257 5.42 -2.65 -0.06
CA ALA A 257 5.55 -2.74 1.39
C ALA A 257 5.79 -1.39 2.08
N GLU A 258 5.05 -0.36 1.65
CA GLU A 258 4.99 0.93 2.31
C GLU A 258 3.65 1.10 3.02
N VAL A 259 3.68 1.65 4.25
CA VAL A 259 2.46 2.03 4.97
C VAL A 259 1.95 3.35 4.41
N LEU A 260 0.67 3.37 4.03
CA LEU A 260 -0.05 4.50 3.47
C LEU A 260 -1.33 4.75 4.27
N LEU A 261 -2.07 5.79 3.88
CA LEU A 261 -3.41 6.10 4.39
C LEU A 261 -4.44 6.04 3.26
N LYS A 262 -5.61 5.46 3.56
CA LYS A 262 -6.82 5.51 2.74
C LYS A 262 -7.32 6.96 2.65
N GLN A 263 -6.99 7.63 1.55
CA GLN A 263 -7.21 9.07 1.39
C GLN A 263 -8.69 9.45 1.42
N ASP A 264 -9.57 8.56 0.97
CA ASP A 264 -11.02 8.68 1.06
C ASP A 264 -11.49 8.80 2.52
N GLN A 265 -10.95 7.99 3.42
CA GLN A 265 -11.32 8.03 4.84
C GLN A 265 -10.76 9.27 5.56
N VAL A 266 -9.51 9.64 5.26
CA VAL A 266 -8.92 10.89 5.80
C VAL A 266 -9.73 12.11 5.31
N THR A 267 -10.13 12.12 4.04
CA THR A 267 -10.98 13.18 3.48
C THR A 267 -12.33 13.23 4.18
N ALA A 268 -13.00 12.09 4.34
CA ALA A 268 -14.28 12.01 5.04
C ALA A 268 -14.18 12.55 6.48
N PHE A 269 -13.11 12.22 7.21
CA PHE A 269 -12.86 12.76 8.54
C PHE A 269 -12.71 14.29 8.52
N VAL A 270 -11.87 14.84 7.63
CA VAL A 270 -11.64 16.30 7.54
C VAL A 270 -12.90 17.04 7.08
N THR A 271 -13.69 16.47 6.17
CA THR A 271 -14.98 17.02 5.76
C THR A 271 -15.96 17.07 6.92
N LYS A 272 -16.11 15.98 7.68
CA LYS A 272 -16.94 15.96 8.89
C LYS A 272 -16.47 16.98 9.92
N LEU A 273 -15.16 17.08 10.12
CA LEU A 273 -14.56 18.07 11.01
C LEU A 273 -14.91 19.50 10.59
N ASN A 274 -14.94 19.77 9.28
CA ASN A 274 -15.38 21.05 8.74
C ASN A 274 -16.87 21.29 8.99
N GLU A 275 -17.74 20.35 8.63
CA GLU A 275 -19.19 20.44 8.82
C GLU A 275 -19.55 20.76 10.27
N GLU A 276 -18.90 20.11 11.24
CA GLU A 276 -19.17 20.27 12.67
C GLU A 276 -18.60 21.56 13.29
N ASN A 277 -17.57 22.17 12.69
CA ASN A 277 -16.80 23.23 13.37
C ASN A 277 -16.64 24.53 12.59
N ASN A 278 -16.93 24.56 11.29
CA ASN A 278 -16.74 25.77 10.49
C ASN A 278 -17.66 26.90 11.01
N THR A 279 -17.12 28.10 11.18
CA THR A 279 -17.86 29.25 11.73
C THR A 279 -18.65 30.02 10.68
N LYS A 280 -18.60 29.56 9.42
CA LYS A 280 -19.38 30.13 8.31
C LYS A 280 -20.84 29.68 8.36
N GLU A 281 -21.07 28.44 8.76
CA GLU A 281 -22.40 27.84 8.85
C GLU A 281 -22.82 27.59 10.30
N ASN A 282 -21.86 27.39 11.21
CA ASN A 282 -22.16 27.11 12.61
C ASN A 282 -22.04 28.37 13.49
N PRO A 283 -22.98 28.60 14.41
CA PRO A 283 -22.88 29.68 15.38
C PRO A 283 -21.75 29.41 16.39
N THR A 284 -21.13 30.47 16.87
CA THR A 284 -20.05 30.38 17.87
C THR A 284 -20.60 30.44 19.28
N SER A 285 -20.27 29.45 20.10
CA SER A 285 -20.54 29.49 21.53
C SER A 285 -19.56 30.46 22.22
N PHE A 286 -20.09 31.39 22.99
CA PHE A 286 -19.32 32.47 23.62
C PHE A 286 -19.74 32.65 25.08
N ASN A 287 -18.78 32.85 25.97
CA ASN A 287 -19.05 33.16 27.38
C ASN A 287 -19.14 34.67 27.54
N SER A 288 -20.36 35.21 27.53
CA SER A 288 -20.62 36.63 27.67
C SER A 288 -20.42 37.13 29.10
N THR A 289 -20.21 38.43 29.22
CA THR A 289 -19.96 39.13 30.47
C THR A 289 -21.13 39.01 31.45
N LEU A 290 -22.37 39.14 30.96
CA LEU A 290 -23.56 39.21 31.82
C LEU A 290 -24.53 38.03 31.70
N ARG A 291 -24.47 37.24 30.63
CA ARG A 291 -25.51 36.23 30.33
C ARG A 291 -24.98 34.79 30.32
N GLY A 292 -23.72 34.59 30.72
CA GLY A 292 -23.07 33.27 30.69
C GLY A 292 -22.84 32.81 29.25
N THR A 293 -23.00 31.52 28.98
CA THR A 293 -22.76 31.00 27.62
C THR A 293 -23.93 31.35 26.68
N VAL A 294 -23.63 32.11 25.64
CA VAL A 294 -24.56 32.50 24.56
C VAL A 294 -24.12 31.88 23.23
N SER A 295 -25.03 31.89 22.24
CA SER A 295 -24.78 31.43 20.88
C SER A 295 -24.79 32.63 19.93
N VAL A 296 -23.63 32.95 19.35
CA VAL A 296 -23.45 34.08 18.44
C VAL A 296 -23.55 33.56 17.00
N PRO A 297 -24.50 34.04 16.18
CA PRO A 297 -24.63 33.60 14.80
C PRO A 297 -23.37 33.84 13.95
N ALA A 298 -23.28 33.16 12.82
CA ALA A 298 -22.22 33.41 11.84
C ALA A 298 -22.29 34.88 11.37
N GLY A 299 -21.13 35.54 11.34
CA GLY A 299 -20.94 36.86 10.75
C GLY A 299 -19.75 36.85 9.80
N LEU A 300 -19.17 38.02 9.50
CA LEU A 300 -18.05 38.09 8.56
C LEU A 300 -16.73 37.50 9.08
N TYR A 301 -16.56 37.39 10.40
CA TYR A 301 -15.37 36.73 10.98
C TYR A 301 -15.59 35.22 11.03
N ASN A 302 -15.54 34.59 9.87
CA ASN A 302 -15.80 33.17 9.70
C ASN A 302 -14.71 32.47 8.89
N TRP A 303 -14.63 31.15 9.03
CA TRP A 303 -13.69 30.31 8.30
C TRP A 303 -14.29 28.94 8.00
N THR A 304 -13.79 28.30 6.94
CA THR A 304 -14.01 26.88 6.62
C THR A 304 -12.65 26.19 6.51
N ILE A 305 -12.58 24.88 6.78
CA ILE A 305 -11.34 24.11 6.58
C ILE A 305 -11.01 24.00 5.09
N ASP A 306 -9.75 24.20 4.72
CA ASP A 306 -9.23 23.88 3.40
C ASP A 306 -9.04 22.36 3.31
N ILE A 307 -10.10 21.64 2.92
CA ILE A 307 -10.13 20.17 2.94
C ILE A 307 -8.94 19.56 2.16
N PRO A 308 -8.67 19.93 0.89
CA PRO A 308 -7.54 19.35 0.15
C PRO A 308 -6.18 19.57 0.82
N SER A 309 -5.89 20.80 1.27
CA SER A 309 -4.61 21.10 1.92
C SER A 309 -4.48 20.39 3.26
N GLU A 310 -5.56 20.34 4.03
CA GLU A 310 -5.59 19.74 5.36
C GLU A 310 -5.44 18.22 5.30
N VAL A 311 -6.11 17.53 4.36
CA VAL A 311 -5.96 16.08 4.14
C VAL A 311 -4.50 15.72 3.83
N LYS A 312 -3.85 16.52 2.96
CA LYS A 312 -2.45 16.32 2.58
C LYS A 312 -1.51 16.47 3.79
N GLU A 313 -1.66 17.54 4.56
CA GLU A 313 -0.80 17.80 5.72
C GLU A 313 -1.07 16.85 6.88
N LEU A 314 -2.33 16.48 7.14
CA LEU A 314 -2.70 15.50 8.15
C LEU A 314 -2.08 14.14 7.81
N SER A 315 -2.23 13.70 6.56
CA SER A 315 -1.65 12.44 6.08
C SER A 315 -0.12 12.41 6.26
N ALA A 316 0.56 13.50 5.88
CA ALA A 316 2.01 13.60 6.02
C ALA A 316 2.46 13.56 7.49
N GLN A 317 1.76 14.25 8.40
CA GLN A 317 2.09 14.24 9.83
C GLN A 317 1.87 12.87 10.46
N ILE A 318 0.77 12.19 10.13
CA ILE A 318 0.51 10.83 10.62
C ILE A 318 1.64 9.90 10.17
N LEU A 319 2.01 9.91 8.89
CA LEU A 319 3.04 9.01 8.36
C LEU A 319 4.45 9.31 8.90
N LYS A 320 4.69 10.50 9.45
CA LYS A 320 5.93 10.85 10.19
C LYS A 320 6.06 10.04 11.49
N GLY A 321 4.93 9.64 12.10
CA GLY A 321 4.93 8.79 13.29
C GLY A 321 5.28 9.49 14.60
N GLU A 322 5.07 10.81 14.68
CA GLU A 322 5.25 11.62 15.88
C GLU A 322 3.90 12.12 16.39
N ASN A 323 3.72 12.19 17.72
CA ASN A 323 2.53 12.80 18.31
C ASN A 323 2.43 14.27 17.91
N PHE A 324 1.22 14.77 17.68
CA PHE A 324 1.01 16.15 17.26
C PHE A 324 -0.23 16.78 17.88
N ASN A 325 -0.17 18.09 18.06
CA ASN A 325 -1.33 18.96 18.26
C ASN A 325 -1.30 20.01 17.15
N ARG A 326 -2.35 20.06 16.33
CA ARG A 326 -2.41 20.92 15.13
C ARG A 326 -3.68 21.78 15.11
N VAL A 327 -3.59 22.92 14.44
CA VAL A 327 -4.74 23.73 14.04
C VAL A 327 -5.00 23.43 12.56
N PRO A 328 -6.26 23.25 12.11
CA PRO A 328 -6.53 22.96 10.72
C PRO A 328 -6.16 24.14 9.83
N LYS A 329 -5.75 23.86 8.59
CA LYS A 329 -5.71 24.85 7.52
C LYS A 329 -7.11 25.29 7.19
N VAL A 330 -7.30 26.61 7.13
CA VAL A 330 -8.61 27.22 6.89
C VAL A 330 -8.54 28.23 5.75
N VAL A 331 -9.69 28.45 5.13
CA VAL A 331 -9.96 29.51 4.17
C VAL A 331 -10.91 30.51 4.81
N SER A 332 -10.63 31.80 4.60
CA SER A 332 -11.47 32.91 5.03
C SER A 332 -11.20 34.14 4.18
N ASP A 333 -12.19 35.01 4.08
CA ASP A 333 -12.04 36.36 3.52
C ASP A 333 -11.35 37.31 4.51
N VAL A 334 -11.19 36.90 5.78
CA VAL A 334 -10.46 37.64 6.81
C VAL A 334 -9.00 37.24 6.80
N GLU A 335 -8.12 38.22 6.64
CA GLU A 335 -6.69 38.00 6.65
C GLU A 335 -6.20 37.49 8.02
N ASN A 336 -5.32 36.49 8.02
CA ASN A 336 -4.72 35.91 9.23
C ASN A 336 -5.73 35.41 10.27
N ILE A 337 -6.92 34.98 9.82
CA ILE A 337 -7.97 34.48 10.71
C ILE A 337 -7.45 33.36 11.62
N GLN A 338 -7.93 33.36 12.86
CA GLN A 338 -7.69 32.30 13.82
C GLN A 338 -8.94 31.44 13.94
N THR A 339 -8.75 30.14 14.18
CA THR A 339 -9.90 29.24 14.41
C THR A 339 -10.60 29.50 15.74
N SER A 340 -9.95 30.22 16.65
CA SER A 340 -10.48 30.68 17.94
C SER A 340 -10.60 32.20 17.94
N ILE A 341 -11.60 32.74 18.64
CA ILE A 341 -11.74 34.18 18.89
C ILE A 341 -10.58 34.72 19.75
N GLY A 342 -9.93 33.85 20.54
CA GLY A 342 -8.87 34.26 21.45
C GLY A 342 -9.40 35.02 22.66
N ASN A 343 -8.60 35.96 23.17
CA ASN A 343 -8.88 36.72 24.39
C ASN A 343 -8.87 38.24 24.18
N THR A 344 -8.84 38.70 22.93
CA THR A 344 -8.95 40.12 22.56
C THR A 344 -10.12 40.27 21.61
N TYR A 345 -11.20 40.91 22.04
CA TYR A 345 -12.45 41.04 21.28
C TYR A 345 -13.32 42.16 21.85
N VAL A 346 -14.27 42.62 21.04
CA VAL A 346 -15.39 43.47 21.46
C VAL A 346 -16.63 42.61 21.64
N GLU A 347 -17.32 42.79 22.76
CA GLU A 347 -18.60 42.17 23.08
C GLU A 347 -19.69 43.25 23.02
N VAL A 348 -20.72 43.04 22.22
CA VAL A 348 -21.92 43.89 22.14
C VAL A 348 -23.13 43.04 22.52
N ASP A 349 -23.67 43.30 23.71
CA ASP A 349 -24.88 42.66 24.20
C ASP A 349 -26.09 43.55 23.88
N LEU A 350 -26.86 43.17 22.87
CA LEU A 350 -28.05 43.90 22.44
C LEU A 350 -29.18 43.82 23.45
N GLN A 351 -29.23 42.77 24.28
CA GLN A 351 -30.25 42.65 25.32
C GLN A 351 -29.98 43.63 26.47
N ASN A 352 -28.72 43.78 26.87
CA ASN A 352 -28.30 44.69 27.92
C ASN A 352 -27.97 46.11 27.41
N GLN A 353 -27.98 46.32 26.09
CA GLN A 353 -27.58 47.56 25.42
C GLN A 353 -26.23 48.09 25.91
N HIS A 354 -25.25 47.19 25.96
CA HIS A 354 -23.93 47.48 26.52
C HIS A 354 -22.82 46.86 25.68
N MET A 355 -21.67 47.52 25.66
CA MET A 355 -20.50 47.09 24.91
C MET A 355 -19.27 47.03 25.81
N TRP A 356 -18.51 45.94 25.72
CA TRP A 356 -17.21 45.75 26.38
C TRP A 356 -16.12 45.54 25.35
N TYR A 357 -14.91 45.98 25.67
CA TYR A 357 -13.70 45.60 24.96
C TYR A 357 -12.73 44.91 25.93
N TYR A 358 -12.40 43.66 25.60
CA TYR A 358 -11.41 42.86 26.28
C TYR A 358 -10.13 42.84 25.46
N LYS A 359 -8.99 43.06 26.13
CA LYS A 359 -7.66 42.88 25.56
C LYS A 359 -6.88 41.92 26.43
N GLU A 360 -6.35 40.86 25.83
CA GLU A 360 -5.58 39.83 26.53
C GLU A 360 -6.33 39.23 27.75
N GLY A 361 -7.64 39.09 27.63
CA GLY A 361 -8.52 38.53 28.66
C GLY A 361 -8.88 39.48 29.79
N LYS A 362 -8.50 40.76 29.71
CA LYS A 362 -8.81 41.79 30.71
C LYS A 362 -9.75 42.82 30.12
N LEU A 363 -10.77 43.20 30.90
CA LEU A 363 -11.65 44.30 30.55
C LEU A 363 -10.82 45.60 30.47
N GLN A 364 -10.81 46.25 29.29
CA GLN A 364 -10.11 47.52 29.07
C GLN A 364 -11.07 48.70 28.94
N PHE A 365 -12.28 48.45 28.45
CA PHE A 365 -13.25 49.48 28.18
C PHE A 365 -14.67 48.90 28.25
N GLU A 366 -15.61 49.69 28.76
CA GLU A 366 -17.03 49.39 28.70
C GLU A 366 -17.85 50.68 28.59
N THR A 367 -19.03 50.56 27.99
CA THR A 367 -20.02 51.64 27.87
C THR A 367 -21.40 51.10 27.52
N ASP A 368 -22.43 51.78 28.01
CA ASP A 368 -23.76 51.66 27.44
C ASP A 368 -23.77 52.16 25.99
N ILE A 369 -24.62 51.56 25.15
CA ILE A 369 -24.79 51.90 23.74
C ILE A 369 -26.27 52.12 23.39
N VAL A 370 -26.56 52.50 22.14
CA VAL A 370 -27.90 52.42 21.55
C VAL A 370 -27.81 51.69 20.21
N SER A 371 -28.40 50.51 20.11
CA SER A 371 -28.41 49.70 18.88
C SER A 371 -29.45 50.18 17.87
N GLY A 372 -29.58 49.45 16.76
CA GLY A 372 -30.60 49.64 15.75
C GLY A 372 -32.03 49.52 16.30
N LYS A 373 -32.94 50.33 15.76
CA LYS A 373 -34.37 50.31 16.13
C LYS A 373 -35.07 49.04 15.65
N PRO A 374 -36.27 48.68 16.19
CA PRO A 374 -36.96 47.45 15.79
C PRO A 374 -37.21 47.28 14.28
N SER A 375 -37.40 48.36 13.52
CA SER A 375 -37.58 48.30 12.06
C SER A 375 -36.27 48.09 11.27
N THR A 376 -35.12 48.40 11.87
CA THR A 376 -33.77 48.23 11.30
C THR A 376 -32.80 47.78 12.41
N PRO A 377 -33.01 46.56 12.95
CA PRO A 377 -32.27 46.10 14.11
C PRO A 377 -30.79 45.90 13.78
N THR A 378 -29.92 46.03 14.79
CA THR A 378 -28.52 45.62 14.65
C THR A 378 -28.46 44.10 14.45
N PRO A 379 -27.88 43.60 13.35
CA PRO A 379 -27.80 42.17 13.09
C PRO A 379 -26.82 41.50 14.07
N PRO A 380 -27.25 40.45 14.79
CA PRO A 380 -26.33 39.60 15.55
C PRO A 380 -25.35 38.87 14.64
N GLY A 381 -24.13 38.64 15.12
CA GLY A 381 -23.12 37.92 14.36
C GLY A 381 -21.72 38.05 14.93
N LEU A 382 -20.85 37.08 14.59
CA LEU A 382 -19.42 37.15 14.82
C LEU A 382 -18.75 37.91 13.66
N ASN A 383 -18.50 39.19 13.90
CA ASN A 383 -17.93 40.14 12.95
C ASN A 383 -16.53 40.56 13.38
N TYR A 384 -15.96 41.58 12.73
CA TYR A 384 -14.67 42.15 13.10
C TYR A 384 -14.56 43.61 12.67
N VAL A 385 -13.67 44.37 13.29
CA VAL A 385 -13.36 45.74 12.86
C VAL A 385 -12.69 45.68 11.48
N ARG A 386 -13.44 45.99 10.42
CA ARG A 386 -12.97 45.81 9.04
C ARG A 386 -11.98 46.89 8.61
N SER A 387 -12.19 48.09 9.10
CA SER A 387 -11.33 49.25 8.86
C SER A 387 -11.59 50.31 9.92
N LYS A 388 -10.75 51.34 9.94
CA LYS A 388 -10.93 52.49 10.81
C LYS A 388 -10.81 53.79 10.03
N SER A 389 -11.76 54.69 10.22
CA SER A 389 -11.73 56.01 9.58
C SER A 389 -12.28 57.09 10.51
N MET A 390 -11.85 58.33 10.25
CA MET A 390 -12.31 59.51 10.97
C MET A 390 -13.07 60.47 10.06
N ASP A 391 -13.86 61.34 10.67
CA ASP A 391 -14.58 62.46 10.04
C ASP A 391 -15.39 62.02 8.81
N GLN A 392 -16.18 60.94 8.97
CA GLN A 392 -17.02 60.37 7.92
C GLN A 392 -18.43 60.96 7.96
N VAL A 393 -19.13 60.92 6.82
CA VAL A 393 -20.56 61.22 6.75
C VAL A 393 -21.30 59.96 6.32
N LEU A 394 -21.95 59.30 7.29
CA LEU A 394 -22.74 58.10 7.05
C LEU A 394 -24.05 58.47 6.35
N ARG A 395 -24.45 57.69 5.34
CA ARG A 395 -25.63 57.98 4.50
C ARG A 395 -26.49 56.73 4.34
N GLY A 396 -27.79 56.93 4.26
CA GLY A 396 -28.75 55.85 4.05
C GLY A 396 -30.16 56.39 3.84
N LEU A 397 -31.16 55.54 4.06
CA LEU A 397 -32.58 55.87 3.96
C LEU A 397 -33.25 55.70 5.33
N ASN A 398 -34.15 56.62 5.66
CA ASN A 398 -35.08 56.48 6.77
C ASN A 398 -36.23 55.53 6.38
N ASP A 399 -37.04 55.14 7.36
CA ASP A 399 -38.17 54.21 7.17
C ASP A 399 -39.23 54.75 6.19
N ASP A 400 -39.33 56.07 6.02
CA ASP A 400 -40.21 56.74 5.04
C ASP A 400 -39.57 56.88 3.64
N GLY A 401 -38.37 56.34 3.43
CA GLY A 401 -37.61 56.42 2.19
C GLY A 401 -36.86 57.74 1.98
N SER A 402 -36.94 58.70 2.91
CA SER A 402 -36.15 59.93 2.84
C SER A 402 -34.66 59.64 3.11
N LYS A 403 -33.77 60.41 2.48
CA LYS A 403 -32.32 60.24 2.65
C LYS A 403 -31.85 60.87 3.96
N TYR A 404 -30.97 60.19 4.69
CA TYR A 404 -30.26 60.76 5.83
C TYR A 404 -28.76 60.94 5.54
N ALA A 405 -28.14 61.87 6.28
CA ALA A 405 -26.70 62.05 6.35
C ALA A 405 -26.33 62.38 7.80
N SER A 406 -25.40 61.63 8.38
CA SER A 406 -24.97 61.78 9.76
C SER A 406 -23.44 61.89 9.81
N PRO A 407 -22.89 63.08 10.11
CA PRO A 407 -21.46 63.23 10.32
C PRO A 407 -21.05 62.53 11.62
N VAL A 408 -19.97 61.75 11.57
CA VAL A 408 -19.40 61.03 12.71
C VAL A 408 -17.90 61.25 12.72
N ARG A 409 -17.31 61.41 13.91
CA ARG A 409 -15.88 61.64 14.05
C ARG A 409 -15.06 60.36 13.95
N TYR A 410 -15.61 59.23 14.40
CA TYR A 410 -14.95 57.93 14.41
C TYR A 410 -15.88 56.87 13.82
N TRP A 411 -15.43 56.15 12.81
CA TRP A 411 -16.20 55.11 12.13
C TRP A 411 -15.41 53.81 12.06
N MET A 412 -16.02 52.73 12.57
CA MET A 412 -15.49 51.37 12.54
C MET A 412 -16.57 50.42 11.98
N PRO A 413 -16.60 50.18 10.64
CA PRO A 413 -17.52 49.22 10.05
C PRO A 413 -17.19 47.80 10.51
N ILE A 414 -18.23 47.01 10.80
CA ILE A 414 -18.08 45.63 11.27
C ILE A 414 -18.70 44.60 10.31
N ASP A 415 -19.64 45.00 9.47
CA ASP A 415 -20.30 44.13 8.49
C ASP A 415 -20.18 44.66 7.04
N ASP A 416 -20.92 44.06 6.11
CA ASP A 416 -21.00 44.43 4.69
C ASP A 416 -22.29 45.17 4.33
N THR A 417 -23.21 45.35 5.28
CA THR A 417 -24.50 46.04 5.08
C THR A 417 -24.46 47.51 5.47
N GLY A 418 -23.38 47.96 6.12
CA GLY A 418 -23.17 49.34 6.55
C GLY A 418 -23.35 49.54 8.06
N VAL A 419 -23.36 48.46 8.84
CA VAL A 419 -23.36 48.48 10.30
C VAL A 419 -21.93 48.65 10.82
N GLY A 420 -21.79 49.51 11.82
CA GLY A 420 -20.51 49.77 12.47
C GLY A 420 -20.69 50.42 13.83
N ILE A 421 -19.57 50.63 14.49
CA ILE A 421 -19.47 51.31 15.78
C ILE A 421 -19.02 52.75 15.52
N HIS A 422 -19.75 53.73 16.06
CA HIS A 422 -19.41 55.15 15.91
C HIS A 422 -19.94 56.04 17.04
N ASP A 423 -19.40 57.25 17.11
CA ASP A 423 -19.90 58.31 17.98
C ASP A 423 -21.27 58.82 17.53
N SER A 424 -22.08 59.25 18.49
CA SER A 424 -23.47 59.66 18.25
C SER A 424 -23.85 60.88 19.10
N ASP A 425 -23.30 62.03 18.76
CA ASP A 425 -23.50 63.28 19.51
C ASP A 425 -24.96 63.74 19.62
N TRP A 426 -25.84 63.24 18.75
CA TRP A 426 -27.28 63.46 18.77
C TRP A 426 -28.04 62.62 19.82
N GLN A 427 -27.44 61.56 20.36
CA GLN A 427 -28.06 60.78 21.44
C GLN A 427 -27.83 61.47 22.79
N TYR A 428 -28.91 61.71 23.53
CA TYR A 428 -28.84 62.39 24.84
C TYR A 428 -28.57 61.43 26.01
N ALA A 429 -28.79 60.13 25.80
CA ALA A 429 -28.59 59.07 26.79
C ALA A 429 -28.35 57.73 26.07
N TYR A 430 -27.86 56.73 26.82
CA TYR A 430 -27.49 55.40 26.31
C TYR A 430 -27.99 54.31 27.28
N GLY A 431 -28.09 53.08 26.79
CA GLY A 431 -28.52 51.92 27.58
C GLY A 431 -30.05 51.79 27.73
N GLY A 432 -30.47 50.75 28.44
CA GLY A 432 -31.88 50.44 28.69
C GLY A 432 -32.70 50.28 27.40
N ASP A 433 -33.93 50.78 27.39
CA ASP A 433 -34.86 50.59 26.28
C ASP A 433 -34.80 51.68 25.19
N LEU A 434 -33.76 52.53 25.20
CA LEU A 434 -33.67 53.68 24.28
C LEU A 434 -33.66 53.27 22.81
N TRP A 435 -33.14 52.08 22.47
CA TRP A 435 -33.14 51.55 21.11
C TRP A 435 -34.57 51.36 20.55
N LEU A 436 -35.59 51.14 21.39
CA LEU A 436 -36.99 51.01 20.97
C LEU A 436 -37.55 52.32 20.42
N TYR A 437 -37.11 53.45 20.97
CA TYR A 437 -37.68 54.78 20.70
C TYR A 437 -36.76 55.66 19.86
N ARG A 438 -35.45 55.44 19.95
CA ARG A 438 -34.39 56.25 19.34
C ARG A 438 -33.23 55.39 18.81
N GLY A 439 -33.52 54.14 18.47
CA GLY A 439 -32.52 53.25 17.88
C GLY A 439 -31.97 53.78 16.55
N SER A 440 -30.76 53.34 16.22
CA SER A 440 -30.07 53.68 14.98
C SER A 440 -30.71 52.97 13.77
N HIS A 441 -30.09 53.11 12.58
CA HIS A 441 -30.43 52.33 11.39
C HIS A 441 -29.71 50.96 11.32
N GLY A 442 -29.17 50.49 12.45
CA GLY A 442 -28.45 49.21 12.57
C GLY A 442 -27.09 49.37 13.26
N CYS A 443 -26.46 50.54 13.18
CA CYS A 443 -25.18 50.82 13.85
C CYS A 443 -25.25 50.77 15.39
N ILE A 444 -24.09 50.62 16.02
CA ILE A 444 -23.93 50.69 17.47
C ILE A 444 -23.53 52.12 17.86
N ASN A 445 -24.52 52.92 18.25
CA ASN A 445 -24.31 54.30 18.67
C ASN A 445 -23.61 54.33 20.03
N THR A 446 -22.43 54.96 20.07
CA THR A 446 -21.55 55.02 21.25
C THR A 446 -21.42 56.47 21.74
N PRO A 447 -21.31 56.73 23.07
CA PRO A 447 -21.08 58.08 23.58
C PRO A 447 -19.82 58.70 22.98
N PRO A 448 -19.83 59.96 22.49
CA PRO A 448 -18.68 60.54 21.79
C PRO A 448 -17.36 60.50 22.57
N ALA A 449 -17.40 60.78 23.89
CA ALA A 449 -16.22 60.69 24.74
C ALA A 449 -15.69 59.25 24.87
N LYS A 450 -16.60 58.27 24.93
CA LYS A 450 -16.28 56.85 24.99
C LYS A 450 -15.76 56.31 23.67
N MET A 451 -16.32 56.76 22.55
CA MET A 451 -15.81 56.41 21.23
C MET A 451 -14.39 56.93 21.01
N ALA A 452 -14.08 58.15 21.49
CA ALA A 452 -12.73 58.71 21.45
C ALA A 452 -11.71 57.91 22.30
N GLU A 453 -12.18 57.24 23.36
CA GLU A 453 -11.39 56.32 24.18
C GLU A 453 -11.19 54.96 23.47
N LEU A 454 -12.27 54.37 22.94
CA LEU A 454 -12.26 53.04 22.31
C LEU A 454 -11.50 53.01 20.97
N TYR A 455 -11.71 54.01 20.12
CA TYR A 455 -11.17 54.03 18.76
C TYR A 455 -9.66 53.79 18.70
N PRO A 456 -8.79 54.46 19.47
CA PRO A 456 -7.35 54.19 19.44
C PRO A 456 -6.95 52.83 20.06
N MET A 457 -7.81 52.18 20.85
CA MET A 457 -7.51 50.89 21.49
C MET A 457 -7.69 49.69 20.57
N LEU A 458 -8.64 49.76 19.62
CA LEU A 458 -8.99 48.68 18.71
C LEU A 458 -8.08 48.65 17.48
N ASP A 459 -7.62 47.46 17.13
CA ASP A 459 -6.89 47.22 15.88
C ASP A 459 -7.86 46.74 14.78
N GLU A 460 -7.55 47.03 13.51
CA GLU A 460 -8.25 46.39 12.40
C GLU A 460 -8.09 44.86 12.50
N GLY A 461 -9.15 44.12 12.21
CA GLY A 461 -9.21 42.68 12.44
C GLY A 461 -9.68 42.25 13.84
N THR A 462 -9.84 43.17 14.80
CA THR A 462 -10.36 42.81 16.14
C THR A 462 -11.75 42.19 16.03
N PRO A 463 -11.97 40.95 16.54
CA PRO A 463 -13.28 40.32 16.52
C PRO A 463 -14.33 41.13 17.30
N VAL A 464 -15.55 41.19 16.77
CA VAL A 464 -16.70 41.88 17.36
C VAL A 464 -17.87 40.91 17.41
N LEU A 465 -18.26 40.50 18.62
CA LEU A 465 -19.43 39.64 18.84
C LEU A 465 -20.65 40.50 19.11
N VAL A 466 -21.71 40.31 18.33
CA VAL A 466 -23.01 40.98 18.54
C VAL A 466 -24.09 39.92 18.79
N PHE A 467 -24.83 40.03 19.90
CA PHE A 467 -25.79 38.99 20.32
C PHE A 467 -26.92 39.45 21.25
#